data_AF-A0A6G6YZ62-F1
#
_entry.id   AF-A0A6G6YZ62-F1
#
_cell.length_a   1.000
_cell.length_b   1.000
_cell.length_c   1.000
_cell.angle_alpha   90.00
_cell.angle_beta   90.00
_cell.angle_gamma   90.00
#
_symmetry.space_group_name_H-M   'P 1'
#
loop_
_entity.id
_entity.type
_entity.pdbx_description
1 polymer ?
#
loop_
_entity_poly.entity_id
_entity_poly.type
_entity_poly.pdbx_seq_one_letter_code
_entity_poly.pdbx_strand_id
1 'polypeptide(L)'
;MVLTLSIDWGTELDQSDAMGRRLPIAVTPGTEGSMPVQLKNVYCGGNPNLASIRQQVPEQSNGRLRHQSVLGDFFVFRFERTAESYNIFIEQQRDYGGRASDASATHRLGLCMGRPRICIWPGKEPRDLPAAMFLAMLWAERTSRYIRDGKPWS
;
A
#
# COMPACT_ATOMS: atom_id res chain seq x y z
N MET A 1 -11.71 -10.76 9.23
CA MET A 1 -10.65 -10.76 8.21
C MET A 1 -9.37 -10.26 8.88
N VAL A 2 -8.29 -11.03 8.82
CA VAL A 2 -6.96 -10.62 9.27
C VAL A 2 -6.19 -10.20 8.02
N LEU A 3 -5.56 -9.02 8.05
CA LEU A 3 -4.72 -8.54 6.94
C LEU A 3 -3.26 -8.63 7.39
N THR A 4 -2.45 -9.34 6.61
CA THR A 4 -1.01 -9.44 6.84
C THR A 4 -0.30 -8.51 5.88
N LEU A 5 0.60 -7.70 6.41
CA LEU A 5 1.44 -6.83 5.60
C LEU A 5 2.88 -6.87 6.07
N SER A 6 3.82 -6.62 5.18
CA SER A 6 5.22 -6.38 5.53
C SER A 6 5.59 -4.95 5.13
N ILE A 7 6.17 -4.23 6.09
CA ILE A 7 6.61 -2.84 5.90
C ILE A 7 8.12 -2.87 5.76
N ASP A 8 8.62 -2.24 4.70
CA ASP A 8 10.05 -2.01 4.55
C ASP A 8 10.42 -0.79 5.42
N TRP A 9 11.12 -1.04 6.52
CA TRP A 9 11.56 -0.02 7.47
C TRP A 9 12.88 0.58 7.03
N GLY A 10 12.85 1.47 6.04
CA GLY A 10 14.01 2.28 5.66
C GLY A 10 13.93 3.65 6.32
N THR A 11 14.85 3.95 7.24
CA THR A 11 15.13 5.34 7.61
C THR A 11 16.02 5.94 6.53
N GLU A 12 15.48 6.82 5.69
CA GLU A 12 16.34 7.82 5.04
C GLU A 12 16.79 8.81 6.13
N LEU A 13 17.87 8.46 6.81
CA LEU A 13 18.63 9.43 7.59
C LEU A 13 19.34 10.35 6.59
N ASP A 14 18.79 11.55 6.40
CA ASP A 14 19.53 12.66 5.80
C ASP A 14 20.70 13.02 6.73
N GLN A 15 21.83 12.34 6.56
CA GLN A 15 23.08 12.73 7.19
C GLN A 15 23.74 13.80 6.33
N SER A 16 23.23 15.02 6.45
CA SER A 16 23.96 16.21 6.06
C SER A 16 24.88 16.60 7.22
N ASP A 17 26.18 16.73 6.95
CA ASP A 17 27.13 17.25 7.93
C ASP A 17 26.90 18.76 8.19
N ALA A 18 27.54 19.30 9.23
CA ALA A 18 27.43 20.72 9.60
C ALA A 18 27.89 21.72 8.51
N MET A 19 28.35 21.23 7.35
CA MET A 19 28.77 22.02 6.20
C MET A 19 27.92 21.77 4.94
N GLY A 20 26.82 21.01 5.02
CA GLY A 20 25.89 20.79 3.92
C GLY A 20 26.46 19.94 2.78
N ARG A 21 27.49 19.13 3.05
CA ARG A 21 28.03 18.20 2.06
C ARG A 21 27.34 16.85 2.20
N ARG A 22 26.81 16.34 1.08
CA ARG A 22 26.34 14.94 0.99
C ARG A 22 27.55 14.02 1.13
N LEU A 23 27.64 13.31 2.25
CA LEU A 23 28.63 12.26 2.43
C LEU A 23 28.27 11.04 1.55
N PRO A 24 29.25 10.31 1.00
CA PRO A 24 28.98 9.06 0.31
C PRO A 24 28.28 8.10 1.26
N ILE A 25 27.15 7.55 0.82
CA ILE A 25 26.33 6.60 1.57
C ILE A 25 27.21 5.42 1.96
N ALA A 26 27.61 5.35 3.23
CA ALA A 26 28.16 4.15 3.81
C ALA A 26 26.99 3.15 3.93
N VAL A 27 26.90 2.23 2.96
CA VAL A 27 25.98 1.09 3.05
C VAL A 27 26.52 0.16 4.13
N THR A 28 26.10 0.37 5.37
CA THR A 28 26.19 -0.67 6.39
C THR A 28 25.26 -1.81 5.97
N PRO A 29 25.73 -3.07 5.87
CA PRO A 29 24.86 -4.20 5.61
C PRO A 29 24.12 -4.56 6.90
N GLY A 30 23.18 -3.70 7.30
CA GLY A 30 22.22 -3.95 8.36
C GLY A 30 20.98 -4.57 7.73
N THR A 31 20.74 -5.85 8.02
CA THR A 31 19.53 -6.63 7.73
C THR A 31 18.28 -5.76 7.50
N GLU A 32 17.88 -5.56 6.24
CA GLU A 32 16.59 -4.99 5.86
C GLU A 32 15.47 -5.93 6.33
N GLY A 33 15.09 -5.79 7.60
CA GLY A 33 14.05 -6.59 8.22
C GLY A 33 12.67 -6.08 7.81
N SER A 34 12.13 -6.59 6.70
CA SER A 34 10.70 -6.45 6.41
C SER A 34 9.93 -7.26 7.47
N MET A 35 9.48 -6.61 8.54
CA MET A 35 8.77 -7.29 9.62
C MET A 35 7.29 -7.43 9.23
N PRO A 36 6.74 -8.67 9.23
CA PRO A 36 5.33 -8.86 8.99
C PRO A 36 4.51 -8.32 10.16
N VAL A 37 3.67 -7.32 9.90
CA VAL A 37 2.66 -6.81 10.82
C VAL A 37 1.33 -7.45 10.45
N GLN A 38 0.68 -8.10 11.42
CA GLN A 38 -0.69 -8.56 11.26
C GLN A 38 -1.63 -7.53 11.85
N LEU A 39 -2.47 -6.92 11.02
CA LEU A 39 -3.49 -6.01 11.48
C LEU A 39 -4.68 -6.79 12.04
N LYS A 40 -4.99 -6.51 13.30
CA LYS A 40 -6.12 -7.07 14.05
C LYS A 40 -7.23 -6.02 14.17
N ASN A 41 -8.46 -6.48 14.40
CA ASN A 41 -9.63 -5.62 14.63
C ASN A 41 -9.84 -4.54 13.57
N VAL A 42 -9.49 -4.86 12.31
CA VAL A 42 -9.54 -3.95 11.16
C VAL A 42 -10.96 -3.46 10.85
N TYR A 43 -11.98 -4.17 11.35
CA TYR A 43 -13.39 -3.80 11.20
C TYR A 43 -14.08 -3.71 12.56
N CYS A 44 -15.03 -2.78 12.68
CA CYS A 44 -15.98 -2.64 13.79
C CYS A 44 -17.38 -2.41 13.21
N GLY A 45 -18.33 -3.35 13.44
CA GLY A 45 -19.71 -3.22 12.96
C GLY A 45 -19.84 -3.05 11.44
N GLY A 46 -18.98 -3.71 10.65
CA GLY A 46 -18.96 -3.61 9.18
C GLY A 46 -18.15 -2.43 8.62
N ASN A 47 -17.76 -1.46 9.45
CA ASN A 47 -16.95 -0.32 9.04
C ASN A 47 -15.46 -0.54 9.35
N PRO A 48 -14.53 0.03 8.56
CA PRO A 48 -13.11 0.02 8.90
C PRO A 48 -12.85 0.71 10.24
N ASN A 49 -12.13 0.04 11.15
CA ASN A 49 -11.71 0.62 12.42
C ASN A 49 -10.37 1.35 12.25
N LEU A 50 -10.42 2.54 11.65
CA LEU A 50 -9.23 3.35 11.37
C LEU A 50 -8.44 3.70 12.64
N ALA A 51 -9.10 3.86 13.79
CA ALA A 51 -8.42 4.11 15.06
C ALA A 51 -7.51 2.94 15.45
N SER A 52 -8.01 1.71 15.36
CA SER A 52 -7.22 0.50 15.65
C SER A 52 -6.12 0.29 14.60
N ILE A 53 -6.40 0.57 13.32
CA ILE A 53 -5.39 0.46 12.26
C ILE A 53 -4.24 1.44 12.51
N ARG A 54 -4.54 2.71 12.87
CA ARG A 54 -3.52 3.73 13.18
C ARG A 54 -2.61 3.36 14.34
N GLN A 55 -3.09 2.59 15.32
CA GLN A 55 -2.27 2.12 16.44
C GLN A 55 -1.31 0.98 16.05
N GLN A 56 -1.60 0.29 14.96
CA GLN A 56 -0.86 -0.89 14.51
C GLN A 56 0.02 -0.59 13.30
N VAL A 57 -0.36 0.40 12.50
CA VAL A 57 0.43 0.89 11.38
C VAL A 57 1.37 1.98 11.92
N PRO A 58 2.68 1.79 11.77
CA PRO A 58 3.65 2.81 12.14
C PRO A 58 3.50 4.08 11.32
N GLU A 59 3.70 5.23 11.95
CA GLU A 59 3.70 6.53 11.26
C GLU A 59 4.87 6.67 10.28
N GLN A 60 5.99 5.99 10.53
CA GLN A 60 7.20 6.05 9.72
C GLN A 60 7.39 4.77 8.91
N SER A 61 6.74 4.70 7.75
CA SER A 61 7.14 3.76 6.70
C SER A 61 7.88 4.50 5.61
N ASN A 62 8.75 3.80 4.87
CA ASN A 62 9.42 4.36 3.68
C ASN A 62 8.45 4.63 2.52
N GLY A 63 7.13 4.61 2.76
CA GLY A 63 6.10 4.72 1.74
C GLY A 63 5.89 3.44 0.94
N ARG A 64 6.47 2.29 1.33
CA ARG A 64 6.24 1.01 0.65
C ARG A 64 5.43 0.04 1.50
N LEU A 65 4.60 -0.76 0.85
CA LEU A 65 3.87 -1.86 1.45
C LEU A 65 3.98 -3.11 0.59
N ARG A 66 4.36 -4.22 1.21
CA ARG A 66 4.22 -5.56 0.62
C ARG A 66 3.03 -6.25 1.28
N HIS A 67 2.15 -6.84 0.49
CA HIS A 67 0.98 -7.53 0.99
C HIS A 67 0.77 -8.83 0.23
N GLN A 68 0.60 -9.93 0.97
CA GLN A 68 0.15 -11.19 0.42
C GLN A 68 -1.34 -11.34 0.76
N SER A 69 -2.17 -11.41 -0.28
CA SER A 69 -3.60 -11.63 -0.10
C SER A 69 -3.91 -12.99 0.50
N VAL A 70 -5.12 -13.18 1.04
CA VAL A 70 -5.58 -14.47 1.57
C VAL A 70 -5.48 -15.61 0.54
N LEU A 71 -5.61 -15.31 -0.76
CA LEU A 71 -5.53 -16.32 -1.82
C LEU A 71 -4.09 -16.56 -2.32
N GLY A 72 -3.09 -15.92 -1.69
CA GLY A 72 -1.67 -16.12 -1.97
C GLY A 72 -1.04 -15.15 -2.97
N ASP A 73 -1.81 -14.21 -3.54
CA ASP A 73 -1.29 -13.22 -4.49
C ASP A 73 -0.46 -12.14 -3.79
N PHE A 74 0.70 -11.83 -4.38
CA PHE A 74 1.60 -10.79 -3.89
C PHE A 74 1.34 -9.45 -4.57
N PHE A 75 1.28 -8.41 -3.75
CA PHE A 75 1.10 -7.03 -4.16
C PHE A 75 2.17 -6.15 -3.51
N VAL A 76 2.63 -5.15 -4.25
CA VAL A 76 3.54 -4.11 -3.74
C VAL A 76 2.97 -2.75 -4.09
N PHE A 77 2.91 -1.87 -3.09
CA PHE A 77 2.37 -0.54 -3.21
C PHE A 77 3.37 0.53 -2.79
N ARG A 78 3.24 1.70 -3.42
CA ARG A 78 3.94 2.94 -3.09
C ARG A 78 2.94 4.01 -2.69
N PHE A 79 3.15 4.63 -1.54
CA PHE A 79 2.37 5.75 -1.05
C PHE A 79 3.13 7.03 -1.28
N GLU A 80 2.48 7.99 -1.92
CA GLU A 80 3.04 9.33 -2.12
C GLU A 80 2.10 10.36 -1.52
N ARG A 81 2.64 11.16 -0.60
CA ARG A 81 1.93 12.25 0.01
C ARG A 81 1.75 13.38 -1.00
N THR A 82 0.53 13.86 -1.12
CA THR A 82 0.16 15.10 -1.81
C THR A 82 -0.03 16.22 -0.78
N ALA A 83 -0.47 17.40 -1.20
CA ALA A 83 -0.75 18.50 -0.27
C ALA A 83 -1.73 18.10 0.85
N GLU A 84 -2.74 17.28 0.54
CA GLU A 84 -3.86 17.00 1.46
C GLU A 84 -4.16 15.51 1.70
N SER A 85 -3.58 14.62 0.89
CA SER A 85 -3.92 13.19 0.89
C SER A 85 -2.77 12.30 0.39
N TYR A 86 -3.00 11.00 0.27
CA TYR A 86 -2.05 10.05 -0.31
C TYR A 86 -2.55 9.46 -1.63
N ASN A 87 -1.66 9.41 -2.61
CA ASN A 87 -1.80 8.54 -3.78
C ASN A 87 -1.28 7.13 -3.44
N ILE A 88 -1.95 6.11 -3.96
CA ILE A 88 -1.56 4.70 -3.79
C ILE A 88 -1.21 4.13 -5.16
N PHE A 89 0.08 4.04 -5.45
CA PHE A 89 0.59 3.44 -6.69
C PHE A 89 0.79 1.95 -6.53
N ILE A 90 0.55 1.22 -7.61
CA ILE A 90 0.68 -0.23 -7.69
C ILE A 90 2.03 -0.53 -8.35
N GLU A 91 3.03 -0.91 -7.56
CA GLU A 91 4.35 -1.29 -8.08
C GLU A 91 4.34 -2.72 -8.63
N GLN A 92 3.60 -3.62 -7.97
CA GLN A 92 3.54 -5.04 -8.34
C GLN A 92 2.17 -5.63 -8.04
N GLN A 93 1.69 -6.48 -8.95
CA GLN A 93 0.52 -7.33 -8.79
C GLN A 93 0.62 -8.52 -9.75
N ARG A 94 -0.24 -9.53 -9.57
CA ARG A 94 -0.47 -10.57 -10.58
C ARG A 94 -1.19 -9.98 -11.80
N ASP A 95 -0.95 -10.58 -12.98
CA ASP A 95 -1.71 -10.32 -14.21
C ASP A 95 -3.20 -10.70 -14.06
N TYR A 96 -4.07 -10.02 -14.82
CA TYR A 96 -5.50 -10.26 -14.76
C TYR A 96 -5.97 -11.53 -15.49
N GLY A 97 -5.08 -12.25 -16.19
CA GLY A 97 -5.39 -13.52 -16.84
C GLY A 97 -6.42 -13.37 -17.95
N GLY A 98 -6.34 -12.28 -18.72
CA GLY A 98 -7.31 -11.95 -19.79
C GLY A 98 -8.60 -11.28 -19.30
N ARG A 99 -8.75 -11.02 -18.01
CA ARG A 99 -9.89 -10.26 -17.47
C ARG A 99 -9.70 -8.75 -17.66
N ALA A 100 -10.81 -8.01 -17.64
CA ALA A 100 -10.80 -6.55 -17.70
C ALA A 100 -10.02 -5.97 -16.51
N SER A 101 -9.10 -5.05 -16.81
CA SER A 101 -8.19 -4.41 -15.84
C SER A 101 -8.42 -2.90 -15.72
N ASP A 102 -9.47 -2.39 -16.36
CA ASP A 102 -9.77 -0.98 -16.42
C ASP A 102 -10.32 -0.42 -15.09
N ALA A 103 -10.51 0.90 -15.07
CA ALA A 103 -10.98 1.64 -13.92
C ALA A 103 -12.37 1.20 -13.45
N SER A 104 -13.25 0.79 -14.36
CA SER A 104 -14.61 0.38 -14.05
C SER A 104 -14.65 -1.01 -13.42
N ALA A 105 -13.78 -1.92 -13.87
CA ALA A 105 -13.71 -3.28 -13.36
C ALA A 105 -12.95 -3.39 -12.03
N THR A 106 -11.89 -2.59 -11.86
CA THR A 106 -10.89 -2.86 -10.81
C THR A 106 -10.50 -1.63 -9.98
N HIS A 107 -11.11 -0.47 -10.22
CA HIS A 107 -10.69 0.79 -9.61
C HIS A 107 -9.18 1.06 -9.82
N ARG A 108 -8.65 0.76 -11.02
CA ARG A 108 -7.26 1.04 -11.41
C ARG A 108 -7.19 2.17 -12.43
N LEU A 109 -6.36 3.17 -12.17
CA LEU A 109 -6.08 4.31 -13.06
C LEU A 109 -4.61 4.33 -13.47
N GLY A 110 -4.25 5.23 -14.40
CA GLY A 110 -2.86 5.52 -14.75
C GLY A 110 -2.17 4.46 -15.61
N LEU A 111 -2.93 3.52 -16.17
CA LEU A 111 -2.42 2.47 -17.07
C LEU A 111 -1.71 3.06 -18.30
N CYS A 112 -2.31 4.08 -18.94
CA CYS A 112 -1.74 4.76 -20.10
C CYS A 112 -0.47 5.56 -19.79
N MET A 113 -0.24 5.91 -18.52
CA MET A 113 0.93 6.68 -18.09
C MET A 113 2.07 5.77 -17.58
N GLY A 114 1.91 4.44 -17.67
CA GLY A 114 2.87 3.48 -17.11
C GLY A 114 2.99 3.54 -15.57
N ARG A 115 2.09 4.26 -14.90
CA ARG A 115 2.14 4.54 -13.47
C ARG A 115 0.79 4.23 -12.82
N PRO A 116 0.46 2.93 -12.72
CA PRO A 116 -0.85 2.52 -12.23
C PRO A 116 -1.07 2.91 -10.78
N ARG A 117 -2.27 3.39 -10.47
CA ARG A 117 -2.69 3.76 -9.11
C ARG A 117 -4.12 3.35 -8.82
N ILE A 118 -4.47 3.26 -7.55
CA ILE A 118 -5.84 2.99 -7.12
C ILE A 118 -6.70 4.23 -7.36
N CYS A 119 -7.85 4.03 -7.99
CA CYS A 119 -8.93 4.99 -8.11
C CYS A 119 -9.60 5.17 -6.76
N ILE A 120 -9.65 6.40 -6.26
CA ILE A 120 -10.35 6.77 -5.05
C ILE A 120 -11.33 7.87 -5.42
N TRP A 121 -12.57 7.75 -4.96
CA TRP A 121 -13.59 8.78 -5.22
C TRP A 121 -13.13 10.14 -4.69
N PRO A 122 -13.41 11.23 -5.43
CA PRO A 122 -13.13 12.58 -4.97
C PRO A 122 -13.70 12.84 -3.56
N GLY A 123 -12.89 13.39 -2.67
CA GLY A 123 -13.24 13.66 -1.28
C GLY A 123 -13.19 12.44 -0.35
N LYS A 124 -12.79 11.27 -0.86
CA LYS A 124 -12.58 10.04 -0.08
C LYS A 124 -11.11 9.62 -0.03
N GLU A 125 -10.20 10.49 -0.47
CA GLU A 125 -8.77 10.23 -0.46
C GLU A 125 -8.25 10.04 0.97
N PRO A 126 -7.37 9.07 1.21
CA PRO A 126 -6.79 8.84 2.52
C PRO A 126 -5.90 10.03 2.90
N ARG A 127 -6.20 10.66 4.04
CA ARG A 127 -5.45 11.83 4.56
C ARG A 127 -4.24 11.43 5.40
N ASP A 128 -4.16 10.16 5.78
CA ASP A 128 -3.06 9.59 6.55
C ASP A 128 -2.58 8.27 5.93
N LEU A 129 -1.33 7.91 6.24
CA LEU A 129 -0.68 6.71 5.73
C LEU A 129 -1.41 5.43 6.18
N PRO A 130 -1.87 5.28 7.43
CA PRO A 130 -2.64 4.10 7.85
C PRO A 130 -3.91 3.87 7.02
N ALA A 131 -4.68 4.92 6.72
CA ALA A 131 -5.84 4.81 5.85
C ALA A 131 -5.45 4.42 4.40
N ALA A 132 -4.35 4.97 3.89
CA ALA A 132 -3.84 4.62 2.56
C ALA A 132 -3.42 3.15 2.47
N MET A 133 -2.69 2.66 3.48
CA MET A 133 -2.29 1.25 3.58
C MET A 133 -3.52 0.35 3.65
N PHE A 134 -4.51 0.69 4.49
CA PHE A 134 -5.76 -0.08 4.58
C PHE A 134 -6.48 -0.18 3.23
N LEU A 135 -6.63 0.94 2.52
CA LEU A 135 -7.23 0.95 1.18
C LEU A 135 -6.44 0.07 0.20
N ALA A 136 -5.10 0.11 0.25
CA ALA A 136 -4.26 -0.73 -0.60
C ALA A 136 -4.48 -2.23 -0.36
N MET A 137 -4.53 -2.65 0.91
CA MET A 137 -4.80 -4.05 1.27
C MET A 137 -6.21 -4.48 0.89
N LEU A 138 -7.21 -3.62 1.14
CA LEU A 138 -8.59 -3.91 0.72
C LEU A 138 -8.69 -4.08 -0.80
N TRP A 139 -7.99 -3.22 -1.54
CA TRP A 139 -7.91 -3.31 -2.99
C TRP A 139 -7.22 -4.60 -3.45
N ALA A 140 -6.13 -5.00 -2.80
CA ALA A 140 -5.42 -6.23 -3.10
C ALA A 140 -6.30 -7.47 -2.88
N GLU A 141 -7.00 -7.55 -1.74
CA GLU A 141 -7.88 -8.67 -1.43
C GLU A 141 -9.03 -8.81 -2.44
N ARG A 142 -9.64 -7.69 -2.84
CA ARG A 142 -10.70 -7.69 -3.85
C ARG A 142 -10.15 -8.04 -5.24
N THR A 143 -9.00 -7.50 -5.61
CA THR A 143 -8.35 -7.78 -6.89
C THR A 143 -7.96 -9.24 -7.00
N SER A 144 -7.37 -9.81 -5.95
CA SER A 144 -7.02 -11.23 -5.84
C SER A 144 -8.23 -12.13 -6.09
N ARG A 145 -9.37 -11.84 -5.44
CA ARG A 145 -10.64 -12.55 -5.68
C ARG A 145 -11.16 -12.38 -7.10
N TYR A 146 -11.11 -11.16 -7.63
CA TYR A 146 -11.57 -10.89 -8.99
C TYR A 146 -10.74 -11.63 -10.04
N ILE A 147 -9.41 -11.66 -9.91
CA ILE A 147 -8.52 -12.40 -10.81
C ILE A 147 -8.91 -13.89 -10.81
N ARG A 148 -9.14 -14.46 -9.63
CA ARG A 148 -9.48 -15.88 -9.48
C ARG A 148 -10.88 -16.20 -10.00
N ASP A 149 -11.89 -15.48 -9.51
CA ASP A 149 -13.29 -15.89 -9.64
C ASP A 149 -14.07 -15.08 -10.69
N GLY A 150 -13.50 -13.97 -11.17
CA GLY A 150 -14.15 -13.06 -12.13
C GLY A 150 -15.30 -12.23 -11.55
N LYS A 151 -15.58 -12.34 -10.25
CA LYS A 151 -16.68 -11.61 -9.61
C LYS A 151 -16.32 -10.13 -9.44
N PRO A 152 -17.16 -9.19 -9.91
CA PRO A 152 -16.90 -7.77 -9.77
C PRO A 152 -16.90 -7.35 -8.29
N TRP A 153 -16.32 -6.18 -8.03
CA TRP A 153 -16.25 -5.57 -6.71
C TRP A 153 -17.65 -5.22 -6.18
N SER A 154 -18.27 -6.13 -5.41
CA SER A 154 -19.51 -5.88 -4.65
C SER A 154 -19.22 -5.40 -3.23
#